data_AF-A0A359IDI0-F1
#
_entry.id   AF-A0A359IDI0-F1
#
_cell.length_a   1.000
_cell.length_b   1.000
_cell.length_c   1.000
_cell.angle_alpha   90.00
_cell.angle_beta   90.00
_cell.angle_gamma   90.00
#
_symmetry.space_group_name_H-M   'P 1'
#
loop_
_entity.id
_entity.type
_entity.pdbx_description
1 polymer ?
#
loop_
_entity_poly.entity_id
_entity_poly.type
_entity_poly.pdbx_seq_one_letter_code
_entity_poly.pdbx_strand_id
1 'polypeptide(L)'
;MELKAHILTLDKPFTSDAYTLRNAVLEQYAGSDFCSHIDGELRKKVIYPRIHFTLVDDKPIVVGMKEAMDTTDAFVEELKKIRIHGQEWTVQSVESRHDQTCFDKTGTLYSYRFLTPWVGLNRQNLIRYKYLYAAERTAFLNKMLSQNIVFLMKEFDYSPRFKISCRIRIN
;
A
#
# COMPACT_ATOMS: atom_id res chain seq x y z
N MET A 1 -13.08 -0.96 -7.31
CA MET A 1 -11.69 -1.16 -6.87
C MET A 1 -11.44 -2.65 -6.94
N GLU A 2 -10.42 -3.05 -7.67
CA GLU A 2 -10.06 -4.44 -7.84
C GLU A 2 -8.61 -4.59 -7.39
N LEU A 3 -8.38 -5.52 -6.47
CA LEU A 3 -7.05 -5.82 -5.93
C LEU A 3 -6.93 -7.30 -5.60
N LYS A 4 -5.72 -7.83 -5.74
CA LYS A 4 -5.35 -9.16 -5.28
C LYS A 4 -4.24 -9.04 -4.24
N ALA A 5 -4.42 -9.68 -3.10
CA ALA A 5 -3.42 -9.76 -2.05
C ALA A 5 -2.87 -11.19 -1.96
N HIS A 6 -1.56 -11.32 -1.97
CA HIS A 6 -0.84 -12.58 -1.86
C HIS A 6 -0.09 -12.62 -0.53
N ILE A 7 -0.51 -13.52 0.36
CA ILE A 7 0.07 -13.70 1.68
C ILE A 7 1.11 -14.81 1.57
N LEU A 8 2.38 -14.47 1.81
CA LEU A 8 3.49 -15.41 1.69
C LEU A 8 3.73 -16.10 3.04
N THR A 9 3.66 -17.43 3.04
CA THR A 9 4.09 -18.24 4.17
C THR A 9 5.53 -18.68 3.92
N LEU A 10 6.41 -18.35 4.87
CA LEU A 10 7.84 -18.62 4.78
C LEU A 10 8.24 -19.76 5.72
N ASP A 11 9.41 -20.35 5.46
CA ASP A 11 10.02 -21.41 6.27
C ASP A 11 10.41 -21.00 7.70
N LYS A 12 10.53 -19.69 7.94
CA LYS A 12 10.81 -19.09 9.24
C LYS A 12 10.23 -17.67 9.31
N PRO A 13 10.05 -17.09 10.51
CA PRO A 13 9.53 -15.74 10.66
C PRO A 13 10.29 -14.72 9.80
N PHE A 14 9.56 -13.83 9.14
CA PHE A 14 10.17 -12.73 8.40
C PHE A 14 10.59 -11.63 9.37
N THR A 15 11.86 -11.25 9.34
CA THR A 15 12.42 -10.31 10.34
C THR A 15 12.78 -8.94 9.79
N SER A 16 12.55 -8.69 8.50
CA SER A 16 12.79 -7.38 7.86
C SER A 16 11.49 -6.59 7.71
N ASP A 17 11.58 -5.28 7.49
CA ASP A 17 10.42 -4.47 7.19
C ASP A 17 9.98 -4.57 5.71
N ALA A 18 8.77 -4.09 5.41
CA ALA A 18 8.19 -4.13 4.07
C ALA A 18 8.96 -3.29 3.02
N TYR A 19 9.65 -2.21 3.45
CA TYR A 19 10.46 -1.39 2.55
C TYR A 19 11.72 -2.14 2.12
N THR A 20 12.39 -2.79 3.07
CA THR A 20 13.55 -3.64 2.84
C THR A 20 13.18 -4.83 1.97
N LEU A 21 12.02 -5.47 2.22
CA LEU A 21 11.47 -6.50 1.33
C LEU A 21 11.28 -6.01 -0.10
N ARG A 22 10.60 -4.86 -0.28
CA ARG A 22 10.35 -4.26 -1.59
C ARG A 22 11.67 -4.04 -2.33
N ASN A 23 12.67 -3.46 -1.66
CA ASN A 23 13.95 -3.16 -2.30
C ASN A 23 14.70 -4.42 -2.67
N ALA A 24 14.72 -5.43 -1.80
CA ALA A 24 15.34 -6.71 -2.09
C ALA A 24 14.72 -7.40 -3.31
N VAL A 25 13.39 -7.29 -3.47
CA VAL A 25 12.69 -7.79 -4.66
C VAL A 25 13.10 -7.00 -5.91
N LEU A 26 13.12 -5.66 -5.84
CA LEU A 26 13.55 -4.81 -6.96
C LEU A 26 14.98 -5.14 -7.41
N GLU A 27 15.88 -5.45 -6.48
CA GLU A 27 17.25 -5.85 -6.77
C GLU A 27 17.33 -7.25 -7.39
N GLN A 28 16.62 -8.23 -6.82
CA GLN A 28 16.64 -9.62 -7.29
C GLN A 28 15.99 -9.80 -8.66
N TYR A 29 15.00 -8.97 -8.99
CA TYR A 29 14.20 -9.06 -10.21
C TYR A 29 14.40 -7.83 -11.12
N ALA A 30 15.58 -7.23 -11.06
CA ALA A 30 15.93 -6.05 -11.84
C ALA A 30 15.66 -6.27 -13.35
N GLY A 31 14.98 -5.32 -13.99
CA GLY A 31 14.63 -5.39 -15.41
C GLY A 31 13.39 -6.22 -15.76
N SER A 32 12.70 -6.82 -14.77
CA SER A 32 11.39 -7.43 -15.00
C SER A 32 10.30 -6.37 -15.17
N ASP A 33 9.25 -6.70 -15.91
CA ASP A 33 8.07 -5.82 -16.09
C ASP A 33 7.39 -5.51 -14.74
N PHE A 34 7.42 -6.46 -13.80
CA PHE A 34 6.98 -6.31 -12.42
C PHE A 34 7.63 -5.09 -11.72
N CYS A 35 8.93 -4.89 -11.91
CA CYS A 35 9.66 -3.79 -11.28
C CYS A 35 9.19 -2.41 -11.76
N SER A 36 8.76 -2.28 -13.01
CA SER A 36 8.30 -1.00 -13.60
C SER A 36 7.04 -0.44 -12.92
N HIS A 37 6.21 -1.33 -12.35
CA HIS A 37 5.02 -0.98 -11.58
C HIS A 37 5.32 -0.55 -10.13
N ILE A 38 6.57 -0.66 -9.68
CA ILE A 38 7.01 -0.42 -8.30
C ILE A 38 8.01 0.73 -8.20
N ASP A 39 8.99 0.79 -9.10
CA ASP A 39 10.11 1.74 -9.06
C ASP A 39 9.70 3.16 -9.50
N GLY A 40 8.55 3.28 -10.15
CA GLY A 40 7.99 4.54 -10.62
C GLY A 40 8.34 4.89 -12.06
N GLU A 41 8.90 3.96 -12.85
CA GLU A 41 9.09 4.13 -14.29
C GLU A 41 7.78 4.54 -14.98
N LEU A 42 6.67 3.94 -14.56
CA LEU A 42 5.34 4.22 -15.10
C LEU A 42 4.68 5.51 -14.58
N ARG A 43 5.38 6.36 -13.79
CA ARG A 43 4.79 7.57 -13.17
C ARG A 43 4.16 8.57 -14.14
N LYS A 44 4.57 8.57 -15.41
CA LYS A 44 3.97 9.41 -16.47
C LYS A 44 2.59 8.92 -16.90
N LYS A 45 2.30 7.63 -16.71
CA LYS A 45 1.03 6.97 -17.06
C LYS A 45 0.16 6.75 -15.83
N VAL A 46 0.77 6.50 -14.67
CA VAL A 46 0.12 6.03 -13.44
C VAL A 46 0.71 6.73 -12.21
N ILE A 47 -0.12 7.38 -11.39
CA ILE A 47 0.39 8.18 -10.27
C ILE A 47 0.49 7.36 -8.98
N TYR A 48 -0.49 6.49 -8.71
CA TYR A 48 -0.49 5.62 -7.52
C TYR A 48 0.13 4.25 -7.81
N PRO A 49 1.02 3.73 -6.93
CA PRO A 49 1.65 2.42 -7.13
C PRO A 49 0.64 1.32 -7.42
N ARG A 50 0.93 0.47 -8.40
CA ARG A 50 0.05 -0.66 -8.76
C ARG A 50 0.42 -1.96 -8.07
N ILE A 51 1.61 -1.99 -7.48
CA ILE A 51 2.07 -3.09 -6.63
C ILE A 51 2.53 -2.51 -5.30
N HIS A 52 2.05 -3.11 -4.21
CA HIS A 52 2.37 -2.69 -2.86
C HIS A 52 2.88 -3.87 -2.03
N PHE A 53 3.97 -3.64 -1.28
CA PHE A 53 4.48 -4.57 -0.30
C PHE A 53 4.09 -4.10 1.09
N THR A 54 3.54 -4.99 1.90
CA THR A 54 3.26 -4.75 3.32
C THR A 54 3.63 -5.97 4.15
N LEU A 55 3.67 -5.78 5.47
CA LEU A 55 3.95 -6.83 6.44
C LEU A 55 2.86 -6.79 7.51
N VAL A 56 2.21 -7.93 7.76
CA VAL A 56 1.20 -8.08 8.80
C VAL A 56 1.49 -9.39 9.54
N ASP A 57 1.64 -9.31 10.86
CA ASP A 57 1.95 -10.46 11.73
C ASP A 57 3.12 -11.32 11.21
N ASP A 58 4.24 -10.66 10.88
CA ASP A 58 5.46 -11.25 10.31
C ASP A 58 5.29 -12.00 8.98
N LYS A 59 4.15 -11.81 8.31
CA LYS A 59 3.86 -12.36 6.98
C LYS A 59 3.99 -11.29 5.91
N PRO A 60 4.91 -11.45 4.95
CA PRO A 60 4.94 -10.61 3.77
C PRO A 60 3.66 -10.72 2.97
N ILE A 61 3.13 -9.57 2.54
CA ILE A 61 1.98 -9.50 1.66
C ILE A 61 2.35 -8.65 0.45
N VAL A 62 2.11 -9.20 -0.74
CA VAL A 62 2.24 -8.49 -2.01
C VAL A 62 0.83 -8.21 -2.54
N VAL A 63 0.52 -6.96 -2.82
CA VAL A 63 -0.80 -6.54 -3.29
C VAL A 63 -0.66 -6.00 -4.70
N GLY A 64 -1.28 -6.67 -5.67
CA GLY A 64 -1.43 -6.21 -7.04
C GLY A 64 -2.76 -5.49 -7.22
N MET A 65 -2.77 -4.40 -7.98
CA MET A 65 -3.94 -3.55 -8.19
C MET A 65 -4.06 -3.17 -9.67
N LYS A 66 -5.30 -3.09 -10.17
CA LYS A 66 -5.62 -2.69 -11.55
C LYS A 66 -4.73 -3.42 -12.58
N GLU A 67 -4.03 -2.67 -13.44
CA GLU A 67 -3.21 -3.21 -14.53
C GLU A 67 -2.03 -4.08 -14.10
N ALA A 68 -1.64 -4.10 -12.82
CA ALA A 68 -0.52 -4.91 -12.35
C ALA A 68 -0.95 -6.23 -11.69
N MET A 69 -2.25 -6.57 -11.66
CA MET A 69 -2.72 -7.80 -10.99
C MET A 69 -2.10 -9.06 -11.61
N ASP A 70 -2.17 -9.21 -12.93
CA ASP A 70 -1.66 -10.40 -13.61
C ASP A 70 -0.13 -10.49 -13.53
N THR A 71 0.56 -9.36 -13.64
CA THR A 71 2.02 -9.29 -13.44
C THR A 71 2.41 -9.64 -11.99
N THR A 72 1.56 -9.29 -11.02
CA THR A 72 1.78 -9.66 -9.61
C THR A 72 1.56 -11.16 -9.39
N ASP A 73 0.51 -11.75 -9.97
CA ASP A 73 0.23 -13.18 -9.91
C ASP A 73 1.44 -13.97 -10.45
N ALA A 74 1.90 -13.63 -11.67
CA ALA A 74 3.05 -14.28 -12.30
C ALA A 74 4.33 -14.16 -11.46
N PHE A 75 4.61 -12.98 -10.92
CA PHE A 75 5.76 -12.76 -10.04
C PHE A 75 5.71 -13.64 -8.79
N VAL A 76 4.56 -13.69 -8.11
CA VAL A 76 4.43 -14.43 -6.85
C VAL A 76 4.49 -15.95 -7.10
N GLU A 77 4.01 -16.45 -8.23
CA GLU A 77 4.16 -17.86 -8.62
C GLU A 77 5.63 -18.28 -8.79
N GLU A 78 6.46 -17.37 -9.31
CA GLU A 78 7.89 -17.59 -9.52
C GLU A 78 8.74 -17.31 -8.26
N LEU A 79 8.23 -16.55 -7.29
CA LEU A 79 8.95 -16.19 -6.07
C LEU A 79 9.15 -17.40 -5.15
N LYS A 80 10.30 -18.07 -5.28
CA LYS A 80 10.66 -19.22 -4.42
C LYS A 80 11.43 -18.82 -3.17
N LYS A 81 12.22 -17.75 -3.25
CA LYS A 81 13.14 -17.34 -2.20
C LYS A 81 13.20 -15.83 -2.10
N ILE A 82 13.33 -15.33 -0.88
CA ILE A 82 13.57 -13.93 -0.59
C ILE A 82 14.95 -13.83 0.06
N ARG A 83 15.85 -13.02 -0.50
CA ARG A 83 17.22 -12.80 0.01
C ARG A 83 17.43 -11.36 0.47
N ILE A 84 17.82 -11.17 1.73
CA ILE A 84 18.04 -9.84 2.32
C ILE A 84 19.28 -9.93 3.21
N HIS A 85 20.29 -9.10 2.95
CA HIS A 85 21.50 -8.97 3.79
C HIS A 85 22.14 -10.32 4.20
N GLY A 86 22.22 -11.28 3.27
CA GLY A 86 22.79 -12.61 3.51
C GLY A 86 21.86 -13.60 4.24
N GLN A 87 20.68 -13.17 4.67
CA GLN A 87 19.60 -14.06 5.09
C GLN A 87 18.74 -14.46 3.90
N GLU A 88 18.24 -15.70 3.93
CA GLU A 88 17.35 -16.26 2.92
C GLU A 88 16.11 -16.85 3.60
N TRP A 89 14.94 -16.59 3.04
CA TRP A 89 13.68 -17.23 3.39
C TRP A 89 13.15 -17.99 2.17
N THR A 90 12.64 -19.19 2.40
CA THR A 90 11.99 -19.99 1.34
C THR A 90 10.48 -19.81 1.44
N VAL A 91 9.84 -19.49 0.31
CA VAL A 91 8.38 -19.41 0.22
C VAL A 91 7.83 -20.83 0.19
N GLN A 92 7.08 -21.20 1.24
CA GLN A 92 6.46 -22.52 1.37
C GLN A 92 5.10 -22.59 0.68
N SER A 93 4.31 -21.53 0.84
CA SER A 93 2.99 -21.43 0.21
C SER A 93 2.59 -19.97 0.02
N VAL A 94 1.69 -19.76 -0.93
CA VAL A 94 1.06 -18.48 -1.22
C VAL A 94 -0.44 -18.63 -1.07
N GLU A 95 -1.04 -17.78 -0.25
CA GLU A 95 -2.50 -17.65 -0.17
C GLU A 95 -2.92 -16.37 -0.89
N SER A 96 -3.74 -16.51 -1.93
CA SER A 96 -4.23 -15.38 -2.73
C SER A 96 -5.67 -15.03 -2.33
N ARG A 97 -5.93 -13.74 -2.11
CA ARG A 97 -7.26 -13.18 -1.85
C ARG A 97 -7.57 -12.14 -2.93
N HIS A 98 -8.61 -12.40 -3.70
CA HIS A 98 -9.13 -11.44 -4.68
C HIS A 98 -10.28 -10.67 -4.04
N ASP A 99 -10.18 -9.33 -4.06
CA ASP A 99 -11.23 -8.44 -3.60
C ASP A 99 -11.66 -7.51 -4.73
N GLN A 100 -12.97 -7.48 -4.98
CA GLN A 100 -13.59 -6.56 -5.90
C GLN A 100 -14.63 -5.74 -5.13
N THR A 101 -14.18 -4.61 -4.59
CA THR A 101 -15.00 -3.71 -3.76
C THR A 101 -15.23 -2.37 -4.45
N CYS A 102 -16.36 -1.73 -4.20
CA CYS A 102 -16.69 -0.40 -4.71
C CYS A 102 -16.53 0.67 -3.63
N PHE A 103 -16.21 1.90 -4.06
CA PHE A 103 -16.29 3.05 -3.18
C PHE A 103 -17.74 3.54 -3.10
N ASP A 104 -18.45 3.09 -2.08
CA ASP A 104 -19.84 3.45 -1.87
C ASP A 104 -20.06 4.44 -0.74
N LYS A 105 -21.10 5.25 -0.90
CA LYS A 105 -21.60 6.09 0.18
C LYS A 105 -22.32 5.21 1.19
N THR A 106 -21.80 5.17 2.40
CA THR A 106 -22.44 4.47 3.51
C THR A 106 -23.26 5.45 4.35
N GLY A 107 -24.39 5.00 4.88
CA GLY A 107 -25.18 5.77 5.86
C GLY A 107 -24.55 5.79 7.27
N THR A 108 -23.45 5.07 7.45
CA THR A 108 -22.78 4.82 8.74
C THR A 108 -21.28 5.11 8.65
N LEU A 109 -20.67 5.42 9.79
CA LEU A 109 -19.22 5.59 9.93
C LEU A 109 -18.54 4.25 10.21
N TYR A 110 -17.51 3.93 9.43
CA TYR A 110 -16.63 2.78 9.67
C TYR A 110 -15.39 3.20 10.45
N SER A 111 -14.93 2.32 11.33
CA SER A 111 -13.70 2.51 12.10
C SER A 111 -12.59 1.66 11.51
N TYR A 112 -11.47 2.30 11.18
CA TYR A 112 -10.26 1.65 10.68
C TYR A 112 -9.09 1.96 11.61
N ARG A 113 -8.08 1.08 11.60
CA ARG A 113 -6.82 1.28 12.29
C ARG A 113 -5.69 1.18 11.27
N PHE A 114 -4.73 2.10 11.39
CA PHE A 114 -3.48 1.99 10.64
C PHE A 114 -2.66 0.81 11.18
N LEU A 115 -2.38 -0.16 10.32
CA LEU A 115 -1.49 -1.28 10.65
C LEU A 115 -0.01 -0.84 10.62
N THR A 116 0.31 0.12 9.76
CA THR A 116 1.63 0.74 9.63
C THR A 116 1.53 2.26 9.80
N PRO A 117 2.60 2.96 10.25
CA PRO A 117 2.57 4.41 10.42
C PRO A 117 2.16 5.14 9.13
N TRP A 118 1.17 6.02 9.24
CA TRP A 118 0.70 6.80 8.11
C TRP A 118 1.59 8.01 7.83
N VAL A 119 2.33 7.97 6.73
CA VAL A 119 3.13 9.11 6.24
C VAL A 119 2.25 10.05 5.42
N GLY A 120 1.29 10.70 6.09
CA GLY A 120 0.26 11.52 5.44
C GLY A 120 0.68 12.93 5.03
N LEU A 121 1.85 13.38 5.44
CA LEU A 121 2.30 14.77 5.26
C LEU A 121 3.49 14.84 4.31
N ASN A 122 3.29 15.44 3.14
CA ASN A 122 4.40 15.84 2.27
C ASN A 122 5.19 16.99 2.92
N ARG A 123 6.36 17.35 2.35
CA ARG A 123 7.24 18.39 2.91
C ARG A 123 6.52 19.72 3.19
N GLN A 124 5.68 20.18 2.26
CA GLN A 124 4.94 21.43 2.40
C GLN A 124 3.88 21.34 3.52
N ASN A 125 3.11 20.25 3.54
CA ASN A 125 2.08 20.00 4.54
C ASN A 125 2.67 19.76 5.93
N LEU A 126 3.86 19.16 6.02
CA LEU A 126 4.59 18.98 7.26
C LEU A 126 5.02 20.32 7.86
N ILE A 127 5.56 21.22 7.04
CA ILE A 127 5.91 22.58 7.47
C ILE A 127 4.65 23.27 8.01
N ARG A 128 3.56 23.27 7.23
CA ARG A 128 2.29 23.86 7.67
C ARG A 128 1.79 23.25 8.98
N TYR A 129 1.79 21.92 9.09
CA TYR A 129 1.34 21.20 10.29
C TYR A 129 2.12 21.60 11.54
N LYS A 130 3.44 21.78 11.43
CA LYS A 130 4.29 22.19 12.56
C LYS A 130 3.90 23.55 13.13
N TYR A 131 3.45 24.48 12.29
CA TYR A 131 3.02 25.83 12.69
C TYR A 131 1.55 25.93 13.15
N LEU A 132 0.77 24.85 13.06
CA LEU A 132 -0.62 24.84 13.55
C LEU A 132 -0.69 24.69 15.07
N TYR A 133 -1.68 25.35 15.68
CA TYR A 133 -2.02 25.14 17.09
C TYR A 133 -2.53 23.72 17.32
N ALA A 134 -2.37 23.21 18.54
CA ALA A 134 -2.76 21.85 18.90
C ALA A 134 -4.23 21.53 18.55
N ALA A 135 -5.13 22.49 18.76
CA ALA A 135 -6.56 22.37 18.44
C ALA A 135 -6.84 22.20 16.93
N GLU A 136 -5.96 22.70 16.06
CA GLU A 136 -6.14 22.69 14.60
C GLU A 136 -5.49 21.48 13.92
N ARG A 137 -4.49 20.87 14.57
CA ARG A 137 -3.72 19.75 14.02
C ARG A 137 -4.61 18.56 13.64
N THR A 138 -5.55 18.19 14.50
CA THR A 138 -6.48 17.08 14.23
C THR A 138 -7.39 17.39 13.04
N ALA A 139 -7.92 18.62 12.96
CA ALA A 139 -8.75 19.03 11.83
C ALA A 139 -7.96 19.03 10.51
N PHE A 140 -6.69 19.45 10.56
CA PHE A 140 -5.79 19.41 9.43
C PHE A 140 -5.51 17.97 8.96
N LEU A 141 -5.20 17.05 9.88
CA LEU A 141 -4.99 15.64 9.55
C LEU A 141 -6.25 14.97 9.00
N ASN A 142 -7.43 15.27 9.54
CA ASN A 142 -8.70 14.82 8.98
C ASN A 142 -8.85 15.25 7.53
N LYS A 143 -8.53 16.52 7.21
CA LYS A 143 -8.56 17.04 5.85
C LYS A 143 -7.55 16.30 4.94
N MET A 144 -6.33 16.07 5.42
CA MET A 144 -5.31 15.34 4.65
C MET A 144 -5.76 13.90 4.35
N LEU A 145 -6.34 13.21 5.32
CA LEU A 145 -6.85 11.85 5.12
C LEU A 145 -8.01 11.81 4.14
N SER A 146 -8.98 12.73 4.27
CA SER A 146 -10.07 12.87 3.30
C SER A 146 -9.53 13.10 1.89
N GLN A 147 -8.50 13.94 1.73
CA GLN A 147 -7.87 14.21 0.43
C GLN A 147 -7.15 12.98 -0.14
N ASN A 148 -6.45 12.21 0.70
CA ASN A 148 -5.79 10.97 0.28
C ASN A 148 -6.80 9.91 -0.18
N ILE A 149 -7.95 9.79 0.49
CA ILE A 149 -9.02 8.88 0.06
C ILE A 149 -9.64 9.35 -1.26
N VAL A 150 -9.90 10.66 -1.41
CA VAL A 150 -10.38 11.21 -2.70
C VAL A 150 -9.38 10.94 -3.82
N PHE A 151 -8.08 11.09 -3.55
CA PHE A 151 -7.02 10.78 -4.51
C PHE A 151 -7.05 9.29 -4.88
N LEU A 152 -7.12 8.39 -3.90
CA LEU A 152 -7.23 6.95 -4.13
C LEU A 152 -8.46 6.61 -4.97
N MET A 153 -9.64 7.16 -4.66
CA MET A 153 -10.85 6.96 -5.47
C MET A 153 -10.61 7.29 -6.94
N LYS A 154 -10.01 8.45 -7.22
CA LYS A 154 -9.71 8.89 -8.59
C LYS A 154 -8.74 7.96 -9.30
N GLU A 155 -7.72 7.47 -8.60
CA GLU A 155 -6.75 6.50 -9.15
C GLU A 155 -7.40 5.18 -9.54
N PHE A 156 -8.56 4.85 -8.96
CA PHE A 156 -9.39 3.71 -9.31
C PHE A 156 -10.59 4.06 -10.20
N ASP A 157 -10.54 5.21 -10.88
CA ASP A 157 -11.58 5.71 -11.80
C ASP A 157 -12.93 6.03 -11.15
N TYR A 158 -12.95 6.22 -9.83
CA TYR A 158 -14.12 6.69 -9.09
C TYR A 158 -14.06 8.20 -8.88
N SER A 159 -15.07 8.90 -9.41
CA SER A 159 -15.30 10.30 -9.10
C SER A 159 -16.25 10.44 -7.89
N PRO A 160 -15.81 11.01 -6.75
CA PRO A 160 -16.65 11.14 -5.57
C PRO A 160 -17.83 12.07 -5.84
N ARG A 161 -19.06 11.54 -5.73
CA ARG A 161 -20.31 12.31 -5.82
C ARG A 161 -20.83 12.78 -4.45
N PHE A 162 -20.04 12.55 -3.41
CA PHE A 162 -20.40 12.79 -2.01
C PHE A 162 -19.18 13.29 -1.22
N LYS A 163 -19.44 13.97 -0.10
CA LYS A 163 -18.39 14.46 0.79
C LYS A 163 -17.82 13.31 1.62
N ILE A 164 -16.51 13.14 1.56
CA ILE A 164 -15.78 12.20 2.42
C ILE A 164 -15.44 12.90 3.73
N SER A 165 -15.91 12.35 4.85
CA SER A 165 -15.64 12.86 6.19
C SER A 165 -14.80 11.86 6.96
N CYS A 166 -13.67 12.32 7.50
CA CYS A 166 -12.75 11.48 8.26
C CYS A 166 -12.54 12.05 9.67
N ARG A 167 -12.32 11.17 10.64
CA ARG A 167 -11.94 11.54 12.00
C ARG A 167 -10.80 10.64 12.46
N ILE A 168 -9.62 11.20 12.55
CA ILE A 168 -8.44 10.55 13.12
C ILE A 168 -8.50 10.68 14.64
N ARG A 169 -8.11 9.60 15.32
CA ARG A 169 -7.76 9.57 16.73
C ARG A 169 -6.28 9.26 16.81
N ILE A 170 -5.52 10.18 17.39
CA ILE A 170 -4.11 9.98 17.68
C ILE A 170 -4.08 9.57 19.15
N ASN A 171 -3.61 8.35 19.42
CA ASN A 171 -3.35 7.89 20.77
C ASN A 171 -2.00 8.41 21.25
#